data_AF-A0AA94H922-F1
#
_entry.id   AF-A0AA94H922-F1
#
_cell.length_a   1.000
_cell.length_b   1.000
_cell.length_c   1.000
_cell.angle_alpha   90.00
_cell.angle_beta   90.00
_cell.angle_gamma   90.00
#
_symmetry.space_group_name_H-M   'P 1'
#
loop_
_entity.id
_entity.type
_entity.pdbx_description
1 polymer ?
#
loop_
_entity_poly.entity_id
_entity_poly.type
_entity_poly.pdbx_seq_one_letter_code
_entity_poly.pdbx_strand_id
1 'polypeptide(L)'
;MTNLKKISVNPWDFTLYQKKDGEFILKVMFSEGDYKIDVARFFLFSFDEMVKPLDVDYVKSISENIRANYNSFQSRELSKKEFDDLV
;
A
#
# COMPACT_ATOMS: atom_id res chain seq x y z
N MET A 1 3.60 19.27 -6.88
CA MET A 1 2.86 18.76 -8.06
C MET A 1 2.58 17.32 -7.73
N THR A 2 1.35 16.97 -7.40
CA THR A 2 1.03 15.62 -6.91
C THR A 2 1.45 14.58 -7.93
N ASN A 3 2.40 13.73 -7.55
CA ASN A 3 2.96 12.70 -8.43
C ASN A 3 2.21 11.36 -8.31
N LEU A 4 1.15 11.33 -7.50
CA LEU A 4 0.35 10.14 -7.23
C LEU A 4 -1.08 10.26 -7.77
N LYS A 5 -1.49 9.27 -8.55
CA LYS A 5 -2.87 9.05 -8.95
C LYS A 5 -3.47 7.93 -8.11
N LYS A 6 -4.62 8.17 -7.49
CA LYS A 6 -5.38 7.12 -6.80
C LYS A 6 -6.08 6.22 -7.82
N ILE A 7 -5.88 4.91 -7.71
CA ILE A 7 -6.36 3.91 -8.69
C ILE A 7 -7.52 3.11 -8.13
N SER A 8 -7.38 2.57 -6.92
CA SER A 8 -8.39 1.74 -6.27
C SER A 8 -8.44 2.02 -4.78
N VAL A 9 -9.62 1.86 -4.19
CA VAL A 9 -9.88 2.12 -2.77
C VAL A 9 -10.77 1.02 -2.23
N ASN A 10 -10.31 0.38 -1.15
CA ASN A 10 -11.17 -0.37 -0.25
C ASN A 10 -11.09 0.29 1.13
N PRO A 11 -12.10 1.07 1.55
CA PRO A 11 -12.07 1.78 2.82
C PRO A 11 -11.74 0.85 3.99
N TRP A 12 -10.93 1.32 4.93
CA TRP A 12 -10.49 0.57 6.12
C TRP A 12 -9.62 -0.66 5.82
N ASP A 13 -9.25 -0.87 4.56
CA ASP A 13 -8.43 -2.01 4.14
C ASP A 13 -7.20 -1.54 3.37
N PHE A 14 -7.37 -0.99 2.17
CA PHE A 14 -6.26 -0.50 1.37
C PHE A 14 -6.60 0.67 0.45
N THR A 15 -5.56 1.35 -0.03
CA THR A 15 -5.66 2.31 -1.14
C THR A 15 -4.47 2.13 -2.06
N LEU A 16 -4.73 1.90 -3.34
CA LEU A 16 -3.70 1.78 -4.36
C LEU A 16 -3.48 3.14 -5.04
N TYR A 17 -2.23 3.56 -5.08
CA TYR A 17 -1.75 4.73 -5.79
C TYR A 17 -0.80 4.31 -6.91
N GLN A 18 -0.76 5.09 -7.99
CA GLN A 18 0.20 4.97 -9.07
C GLN A 18 1.00 6.26 -9.17
N LYS A 19 2.32 6.14 -9.16
CA LYS A 19 3.25 7.22 -9.43
C LYS A 19 3.29 7.54 -10.93
N LYS A 20 3.71 8.75 -11.28
CA LYS A 20 3.89 9.16 -12.69
C LYS A 20 4.91 8.32 -13.48
N ASP A 21 5.91 7.75 -12.80
CA ASP A 21 6.91 6.85 -13.39
C ASP A 21 6.39 5.42 -13.62
N GLY A 22 5.14 5.14 -13.22
CA GLY A 22 4.49 3.84 -13.40
C GLY A 22 4.56 2.93 -12.18
N GLU A 23 5.30 3.30 -11.13
CA GLU A 23 5.35 2.53 -9.89
C GLU A 23 4.04 2.58 -9.11
N PHE A 24 3.78 1.54 -8.32
CA PHE A 24 2.58 1.45 -7.48
C PHE A 24 2.94 1.50 -6.00
N ILE A 25 2.11 2.22 -5.24
CA ILE A 25 2.18 2.29 -3.79
C ILE A 25 0.86 1.79 -3.24
N LEU A 26 0.93 0.83 -2.33
CA LEU A 26 -0.22 0.35 -1.60
C LEU A 26 -0.18 0.89 -0.17
N LYS A 27 -1.16 1.74 0.14
CA LYS A 27 -1.50 2.03 1.52
C LYS A 27 -2.30 0.85 2.06
N VAL A 28 -1.85 0.27 3.17
CA VAL A 28 -2.53 -0.82 3.88
C VAL A 28 -2.91 -0.32 5.27
N MET A 29 -4.14 -0.61 5.69
CA MET A 29 -4.63 -0.33 7.03
C MET A 29 -4.33 -1.53 7.93
N PHE A 30 -3.64 -1.26 9.04
CA PHE A 30 -3.38 -2.20 10.11
C PHE A 30 -4.21 -1.81 11.34
N SER A 31 -4.64 -2.79 12.14
CA SER A 31 -5.25 -2.51 13.44
C SER A 31 -4.33 -3.06 14.53
N GLU A 32 -3.67 -2.15 15.26
CA GLU A 32 -2.59 -2.47 16.20
C GLU A 32 -3.01 -2.18 17.65
N GLY A 33 -2.38 -2.89 18.60
CA GLY A 33 -2.57 -2.70 20.05
C GLY A 33 -3.89 -3.24 20.62
N ASP A 34 -4.00 -3.20 21.95
CA ASP A 34 -5.18 -3.68 22.69
C ASP A 34 -6.44 -2.87 22.38
N TYR A 35 -6.25 -1.59 22.04
CA TYR A 35 -7.32 -0.66 21.68
C TYR A 35 -7.68 -0.66 20.18
N LYS A 36 -7.08 -1.55 19.38
CA LYS A 36 -7.36 -1.69 17.93
C LYS A 36 -7.30 -0.35 17.20
N ILE A 37 -6.17 0.34 17.31
CA ILE A 37 -5.93 1.61 16.64
C ILE A 37 -5.63 1.34 15.17
N ASP A 38 -6.31 2.04 14.26
CA ASP A 38 -6.05 1.94 12.83
C ASP A 38 -4.83 2.77 12.43
N VAL A 39 -3.81 2.07 11.91
CA VAL A 39 -2.54 2.63 11.45
C VAL A 39 -2.43 2.44 9.94
N ALA A 40 -2.14 3.53 9.23
CA ALA A 40 -1.84 3.48 7.80
C ALA A 40 -0.35 3.28 7.58
N ARG A 41 0.01 2.26 6.80
CA ARG A 41 1.39 2.00 6.34
C ARG A 41 1.41 1.95 4.82
N PHE A 42 2.54 2.31 4.22
CA PHE A 42 2.67 2.47 2.77
C PHE A 42 3.76 1.55 2.24
N PHE A 43 3.48 0.80 1.17
CA PHE A 43 4.42 -0.18 0.62
C PHE A 43 4.58 0.01 -0.88
N LEU A 44 5.81 -0.10 -1.37
CA LEU A 44 6.09 -0.22 -2.80
C LEU A 44 5.71 -1.63 -3.29
N PHE A 45 5.09 -1.69 -4.46
CA PHE A 45 4.91 -2.96 -5.17
C PHE A 45 6.24 -3.45 -5.75
N SER A 46 6.48 -4.76 -5.67
CA SER A 46 7.58 -5.38 -6.43
C SER A 46 7.23 -5.46 -7.91
N PHE A 47 8.26 -5.65 -8.77
CA PHE A 47 8.08 -5.82 -10.21
C PHE A 47 7.07 -6.93 -10.56
N ASP A 48 7.07 -8.05 -9.83
CA ASP A 48 6.13 -9.16 -10.05
C ASP A 48 4.67 -8.79 -9.70
N GLU A 49 4.47 -7.84 -8.77
CA GLU A 49 3.14 -7.36 -8.38
C GLU A 49 2.56 -6.35 -9.39
N MET A 50 3.38 -5.82 -10.31
CA MET A 50 2.97 -4.87 -11.36
C MET A 50 2.25 -5.54 -12.54
N VAL A 51 2.09 -6.86 -12.53
CA VAL A 51 1.52 -7.63 -13.66
C VAL A 51 -0.01 -7.53 -13.73
N LYS A 52 -0.70 -7.26 -12.59
CA LYS A 52 -2.16 -7.06 -12.53
C LYS A 52 -2.62 -6.00 -11.50
N PRO A 53 -2.12 -4.76 -11.54
CA PRO A 53 -2.41 -3.74 -10.53
C PRO A 53 -3.88 -3.28 -10.51
N LEU A 54 -4.68 -3.64 -11.52
CA LEU A 54 -6.11 -3.30 -11.62
C LEU A 54 -7.05 -4.43 -11.18
N ASP A 55 -6.50 -5.59 -10.83
CA ASP A 55 -7.28 -6.69 -10.28
C ASP A 55 -7.50 -6.44 -8.78
N VAL A 56 -8.71 -6.04 -8.41
CA VAL A 56 -9.06 -5.65 -7.04
C VAL A 56 -8.91 -6.83 -6.08
N ASP A 57 -9.25 -8.04 -6.50
CA ASP A 57 -9.12 -9.25 -5.68
C ASP A 57 -7.64 -9.57 -5.43
N TYR A 58 -6.80 -9.38 -6.44
CA TYR A 58 -5.35 -9.49 -6.27
C TYR A 58 -4.82 -8.46 -5.26
N VAL A 59 -5.16 -7.18 -5.42
CA VAL A 59 -4.68 -6.12 -4.52
C VAL A 59 -5.16 -6.36 -3.08
N LYS A 60 -6.39 -6.85 -2.92
CA LYS A 60 -6.91 -7.29 -1.62
C LYS A 60 -6.05 -8.42 -1.04
N SER A 61 -5.77 -9.47 -1.82
CA SER A 61 -4.93 -10.59 -1.37
C SER A 61 -3.52 -10.14 -0.94
N ILE A 62 -2.93 -9.18 -1.66
CA ILE A 62 -1.62 -8.59 -1.30
C ILE A 62 -1.72 -7.79 0.00
N SER A 63 -2.78 -6.98 0.17
CA SER A 63 -2.99 -6.23 1.42
C SER A 63 -3.13 -7.15 2.64
N GLU A 64 -3.84 -8.27 2.49
CA GLU A 64 -3.99 -9.31 3.52
C GLU A 64 -2.66 -10.00 3.81
N ASN A 65 -1.90 -10.35 2.78
CA ASN A 65 -0.58 -10.97 2.92
C ASN A 65 0.43 -10.05 3.62
N ILE A 66 0.41 -8.76 3.30
CA ILE A 66 1.24 -7.74 3.96
C ILE A 66 0.94 -7.68 5.46
N ARG A 67 -0.34 -7.71 5.85
CA ARG A 67 -0.72 -7.76 7.28
C ARG A 67 -0.27 -9.06 7.95
N ALA A 68 -0.45 -10.19 7.29
CA ALA A 68 -0.11 -11.50 7.85
C ALA A 68 1.41 -11.73 7.97
N ASN A 69 2.19 -11.19 7.04
CA ASN A 69 3.62 -11.46 6.90
C ASN A 69 4.46 -10.17 6.88
N TYR A 70 4.09 -9.18 7.70
CA TYR A 70 4.67 -7.83 7.70
C TYR A 70 6.20 -7.78 7.63
N ASN A 71 6.90 -8.64 8.39
CA ASN A 71 8.37 -8.68 8.40
C ASN A 71 8.98 -8.96 7.02
N SER A 72 8.30 -9.73 6.17
CA SER A 72 8.75 -10.01 4.79
C SER A 72 8.57 -8.82 3.84
N PHE A 73 7.76 -7.83 4.24
CA PHE A 73 7.42 -6.65 3.43
C PHE A 73 8.05 -5.36 3.94
N GLN A 74 8.68 -5.39 5.13
CA GLN A 74 9.24 -4.21 5.79
C GLN A 74 10.28 -3.48 4.95
N SER A 75 11.08 -4.20 4.14
CA SER A 75 12.07 -3.59 3.24
C SER A 75 11.47 -2.74 2.12
N ARG A 76 10.16 -2.87 1.89
CA ARG A 76 9.40 -2.11 0.87
C ARG A 76 8.51 -1.03 1.49
N GLU A 77 8.51 -0.91 2.82
CA GLU A 77 7.70 0.10 3.51
C GLU A 77 8.32 1.48 3.33
N LEU A 78 7.47 2.45 2.99
CA LEU A 78 7.83 3.86 2.94
C LEU A 78 7.50 4.50 4.29
N SER A 79 8.42 5.31 4.81
CA SER A 79 8.10 6.21 5.90
C SER A 79 7.04 7.23 5.48
N LYS A 80 6.33 7.79 6.47
CA LYS A 80 5.33 8.83 6.21
C LYS A 80 5.93 10.02 5.45
N LYS A 81 7.16 10.41 5.77
CA LYS A 81 7.87 11.49 5.08
C LYS A 81 8.12 11.16 3.61
N GLU A 82 8.62 9.96 3.31
CA GLU A 82 8.82 9.51 1.93
C GLU A 82 7.53 9.48 1.13
N PHE A 83 6.40 9.10 1.75
CA PHE A 83 5.10 9.18 1.10
C PHE A 83 4.64 10.63 0.88
N ASP A 84 4.76 11.50 1.89
CA ASP A 84 4.34 12.91 1.81
C ASP A 84 5.12 13.69 0.73
N ASP A 85 6.40 13.36 0.52
CA ASP A 85 7.24 13.95 -0.54
C ASP A 85 6.77 13.58 -1.98
N LEU A 86 5.87 12.59 -2.13
CA LEU A 86 5.30 12.16 -3.42
C LEU A 86 3.94 12.80 -3.75
N VAL A 87 3.30 13.45 -2.77
CA VAL A 87 1.94 14.02 -2.86
C VAL A 87 1.92 15.44 -3.48
#